data_AF-A0A8T5HXQ4-F1
#
_entry.id   AF-A0A8T5HXQ4-F1
#
_cell.length_a   1.000
_cell.length_b   1.000
_cell.length_c   1.000
_cell.angle_alpha   90.00
_cell.angle_beta   90.00
_cell.angle_gamma   90.00
#
_symmetry.space_group_name_H-M   'P 1'
#
loop_
_entity.id
_entity.type
_entity.pdbx_description
1 polymer ?
#
loop_
_entity_poly.entity_id
_entity_poly.type
_entity_poly.pdbx_seq_one_letter_code
_entity_poly.pdbx_strand_id
1 'polypeptide(L)'
;MVKKCIICEAEAVYKIKDNSDFYCQECAEENFADLTMLVKVEEEAQRLKEFLKEKMDGLVKNEEELDKMIIIKEKKEDDEQDDKDRED
;
A
#
# COMPACT_ATOMS: atom_id res chain seq x y z
N MET A 1 -18.69 40.84 4.77
CA MET A 1 -19.10 40.01 5.92
C MET A 1 -17.84 39.47 6.55
N VAL A 2 -17.64 39.68 7.85
CA VAL A 2 -16.48 39.16 8.58
C VAL A 2 -16.63 37.65 8.68
N LYS A 3 -15.58 36.90 8.33
CA LYS A 3 -15.57 35.43 8.47
C LYS A 3 -15.32 35.10 9.93
N LYS A 4 -16.07 34.15 10.49
CA LYS A 4 -15.97 33.75 11.89
C LYS A 4 -15.36 32.36 12.02
N CYS A 5 -14.61 32.16 13.10
CA CYS A 5 -14.07 30.86 13.45
C CYS A 5 -15.20 29.90 13.82
N ILE A 6 -15.19 28.69 13.26
CA ILE A 6 -16.19 27.67 13.55
C ILE A 6 -16.13 27.12 14.99
N ILE A 7 -14.99 27.31 15.68
CA ILE A 7 -14.78 26.81 17.05
C ILE A 7 -15.15 27.86 18.10
N CYS A 8 -14.61 29.08 17.99
CA CYS A 8 -14.72 30.11 19.03
C CYS A 8 -15.46 31.39 18.60
N GLU A 9 -16.01 31.42 17.39
CA GLU A 9 -16.71 32.56 16.79
C GLU A 9 -15.91 33.87 16.61
N ALA A 10 -14.62 33.89 16.99
CA ALA A 10 -13.71 35.01 16.77
C ALA A 10 -13.49 35.28 15.27
N GLU A 11 -12.88 36.41 14.94
CA GLU A 11 -12.53 36.71 13.55
C GLU A 11 -11.58 35.64 12.97
N ALA A 12 -11.97 35.06 11.84
CA ALA A 12 -11.21 34.01 11.20
C ALA A 12 -10.32 34.55 10.08
N VAL A 13 -9.08 34.07 10.07
CA VAL A 13 -8.05 34.46 9.11
C VAL A 13 -7.58 33.28 8.25
N TYR A 14 -7.87 32.04 8.66
CA TYR A 14 -7.55 30.81 7.93
C TYR A 14 -8.80 30.12 7.38
N LYS A 15 -8.63 29.40 6.26
CA LYS A 15 -9.67 28.59 5.61
C LYS A 15 -9.04 27.28 5.13
N ILE A 16 -9.69 26.15 5.40
CA ILE A 16 -9.29 24.87 4.82
C ILE A 16 -9.66 24.86 3.33
N LYS A 17 -8.72 24.47 2.46
CA LYS A 17 -8.95 24.37 1.02
C LYS A 17 -10.09 23.38 0.75
N ASP A 18 -11.00 23.75 -0.14
CA ASP A 18 -12.17 22.96 -0.54
C ASP A 18 -13.23 22.69 0.57
N ASN A 19 -13.08 23.28 1.76
CA ASN A 19 -14.08 23.29 2.82
C ASN A 19 -14.68 24.71 2.96
N SER A 20 -15.90 24.87 3.48
CA SER A 20 -16.51 26.15 3.88
C SER A 20 -16.06 26.65 5.25
N ASP A 21 -15.31 25.86 6.01
CA ASP A 21 -14.92 26.17 7.39
C ASP A 21 -13.79 27.20 7.47
N PHE A 22 -13.91 28.10 8.45
CA PHE A 22 -12.95 29.16 8.73
C PHE A 22 -12.48 29.07 10.18
N TYR A 23 -11.22 29.43 10.42
CA TYR A 23 -10.55 29.31 11.71
C TYR A 23 -9.80 30.59 12.06
N CYS A 24 -9.80 30.99 13.33
CA CYS A 24 -8.84 31.97 13.84
C CYS A 24 -7.46 31.32 13.95
N GLN A 25 -6.42 32.13 14.21
CA GLN A 25 -5.06 31.63 14.32
C GLN A 25 -4.88 30.63 15.44
N GLU A 26 -5.33 30.95 16.66
CA GLU A 26 -5.17 30.10 17.85
C GLU A 26 -5.80 28.71 17.63
N CYS A 27 -7.07 28.67 17.19
CA CYS A 27 -7.73 27.41 16.93
C CYS A 27 -7.12 26.65 15.74
N ALA A 28 -6.57 27.34 14.75
CA ALA A 28 -5.89 26.68 13.64
C ALA A 28 -4.57 26.03 14.11
N GLU A 29 -3.81 26.72 14.95
CA GLU A 29 -2.56 26.21 15.50
C GLU A 29 -2.80 25.04 16.47
N GLU A 30 -3.76 25.18 17.38
CA GLU A 30 -4.09 24.13 18.36
C GLU A 30 -4.55 22.83 17.70
N ASN A 31 -5.35 22.92 16.62
CA ASN A 31 -5.97 21.74 16.01
C ASN A 31 -5.18 21.20 14.80
N PHE A 32 -4.34 22.01 14.15
CA PHE A 32 -3.71 21.64 12.88
C PHE A 32 -2.21 21.94 12.77
N ALA A 33 -1.54 22.48 13.81
CA ALA A 33 -0.09 22.72 13.73
C ALA A 33 0.75 21.44 13.87
N ASP A 34 0.30 20.46 14.66
CA ASP A 34 1.06 19.22 14.88
C ASP A 34 0.59 18.10 13.95
N LEU A 35 1.38 17.85 12.91
CA LEU A 35 1.16 16.76 11.96
C LEU A 35 2.05 15.54 12.25
N THR A 36 2.81 15.55 13.35
CA THR A 36 3.85 14.53 13.64
C THR A 36 3.27 13.13 13.66
N MET A 37 2.10 12.95 14.27
CA MET A 37 1.44 11.65 14.35
C MET A 37 0.95 11.17 12.98
N LEU A 38 0.40 12.07 12.16
CA LEU A 38 -0.04 11.75 10.80
C LEU A 38 1.13 11.31 9.93
N VAL A 39 2.27 12.01 9.99
CA VAL A 39 3.49 11.65 9.26
C VAL A 39 3.99 10.27 9.68
N LYS A 40 4.06 9.98 10.98
CA LYS A 40 4.48 8.65 11.48
C LYS A 40 3.57 7.53 11.00
N VAL A 41 2.26 7.76 11.00
CA VAL A 41 1.28 6.78 10.51
C VAL A 41 1.46 6.53 9.01
N GLU A 42 1.71 7.58 8.22
CA GLU A 42 1.99 7.47 6.79
C GLU A 42 3.26 6.65 6.51
N GLU A 43 4.34 6.92 7.26
CA GLU A 43 5.60 6.17 7.15
C GLU A 43 5.42 4.67 7.45
N GLU A 44 4.71 4.32 8.54
CA GLU A 44 4.44 2.92 8.89
C GLU A 44 3.53 2.24 7.85
N ALA A 45 2.53 2.95 7.33
CA ALA A 45 1.69 2.43 6.25
C ALA A 45 2.49 2.15 4.97
N GLN A 46 3.46 3.00 4.65
CA GLN A 46 4.34 2.80 3.50
C GLN A 46 5.27 1.60 3.70
N ARG A 47 5.87 1.44 4.88
CA ARG A 47 6.68 0.25 5.23
C ARG A 47 5.88 -1.04 5.10
N LEU A 48 4.65 -1.04 5.60
CA LEU A 48 3.76 -2.21 5.49
C LEU A 48 3.46 -2.54 4.02
N LYS A 49 3.19 -1.52 3.19
CA LYS A 49 2.93 -1.70 1.76
C LYS A 49 4.13 -2.30 1.03
N GLU A 50 5.34 -1.83 1.32
CA GLU A 50 6.58 -2.34 0.75
C GLU A 50 6.82 -3.79 1.18
N PHE A 51 6.66 -4.11 2.46
CA PHE A 51 6.77 -5.48 2.97
C PHE A 51 5.78 -6.44 2.30
N LEU A 52 4.51 -6.03 2.16
CA LEU A 52 3.50 -6.86 1.50
C LEU A 52 3.84 -7.08 0.02
N LYS A 53 4.32 -6.04 -0.67
CA LYS A 53 4.75 -6.14 -2.07
C LYS A 53 5.89 -7.16 -2.23
N GLU A 54 6.93 -7.09 -1.40
CA GLU A 54 8.03 -8.04 -1.43
C GLU A 54 7.57 -9.48 -1.18
N LYS A 55 6.66 -9.67 -0.23
CA LYS A 55 6.08 -11.00 0.07
C LYS A 55 5.26 -11.54 -1.09
N MET A 56 4.42 -10.72 -1.70
CA MET A 56 3.62 -11.13 -2.86
C MET A 56 4.51 -11.44 -4.07
N ASP A 57 5.48 -10.59 -4.37
CA ASP A 57 6.43 -10.81 -5.47
C ASP A 57 7.24 -12.11 -5.27
N GLY A 58 7.60 -12.43 -4.02
CA GLY A 58 8.25 -13.68 -3.67
C GLY A 58 7.36 -14.92 -3.90
N LEU A 59 6.07 -14.83 -3.57
CA LEU A 59 5.13 -15.93 -3.81
C LEU A 59 4.92 -16.20 -5.30
N VAL A 60 4.79 -15.15 -6.12
CA VAL A 60 4.63 -15.29 -7.57
C VAL A 60 5.83 -16.00 -8.19
N LYS A 61 7.06 -15.64 -7.80
CA LYS A 61 8.27 -16.30 -8.30
C LYS A 61 8.32 -17.77 -7.91
N ASN A 62 7.93 -18.11 -6.68
CA ASN A 62 7.92 -19.49 -6.21
C ASN A 62 6.88 -20.34 -6.97
N GLU A 63 5.72 -19.78 -7.30
CA GLU A 63 4.69 -20.45 -8.10
C GLU A 63 5.19 -20.72 -9.52
N GLU A 64 5.80 -19.73 -10.18
CA GLU A 64 6.40 -19.90 -11.51
C GLU A 64 7.53 -20.93 -11.55
N GLU A 65 8.33 -21.03 -10.48
CA GLU A 65 9.37 -22.06 -10.35
C GLU A 65 8.76 -23.45 -10.19
N LEU A 66 7.67 -23.58 -9.43
CA LEU A 66 6.96 -24.83 -9.23
C LEU A 66 6.35 -25.34 -10.53
N ASP A 67 5.70 -24.45 -11.30
CA ASP A 67 5.14 -24.78 -12.62
C ASP A 67 6.20 -25.27 -13.60
N LYS A 68 7.38 -24.63 -13.62
CA LYS A 68 8.50 -25.09 -14.45
C LYS A 68 8.99 -26.47 -14.04
N MET A 69 9.06 -26.78 -12.74
CA MET A 69 9.46 -28.10 -12.27
C MET A 69 8.46 -29.20 -12.67
N ILE A 70 7.15 -28.90 -12.62
CA ILE A 70 6.10 -29.84 -13.03
C ILE A 70 6.26 -30.18 -14.53
N ILE A 71 6.38 -29.17 -15.39
CA ILE A 71 6.56 -29.36 -16.85
C ILE A 71 7.81 -30.20 -17.16
N ILE A 72 8.92 -29.96 -16.46
CA ILE A 72 10.16 -30.73 -16.67
C ILE A 72 9.97 -32.18 -16.24
N LYS A 73 9.22 -32.44 -15.17
CA LYS A 73 8.97 -33.79 -14.67
C LYS A 73 8.09 -34.58 -15.63
N GLU A 74 7.00 -33.99 -16.10
CA GLU A 74 6.10 -34.62 -17.08
C GLU A 74 6.85 -35.02 -18.35
N LYS A 75 7.67 -34.11 -18.91
CA LYS A 75 8.47 -34.42 -20.11
C LYS A 75 9.45 -35.57 -19.92
N LYS A 76 10.08 -35.68 -18.74
CA LYS A 76 11.00 -36.78 -18.44
C LYS A 76 10.28 -38.12 -18.31
N GLU A 77 9.09 -38.11 -17.74
CA GLU A 77 8.27 -39.32 -17.62
C GLU A 77 7.80 -39.80 -19.00
N ASP A 78 7.45 -38.89 -19.90
CA ASP A 78 7.11 -39.21 -21.30
C ASP A 78 8.32 -39.80 -22.06
N ASP A 79 9.51 -39.18 -21.95
CA ASP A 79 10.73 -39.66 -22.62
C ASP A 79 11.15 -41.07 -22.12
N GLU A 80 11.03 -41.34 -20.81
CA GLU A 80 11.35 -42.65 -20.21
C GLU A 80 10.33 -43.75 -20.58
N GLN A 81 9.10 -43.38 -20.90
CA GLN A 81 8.05 -44.30 -21.34
C GLN A 81 8.26 -44.69 -22.81
N ASP A 82 8.57 -43.73 -23.68
CA ASP A 82 8.86 -43.94 -25.11
C ASP A 82 10.10 -44.82 -25.34
N ASP A 83 11.12 -44.72 -24.47
CA ASP A 83 12.32 -45.57 -24.54
C ASP A 83 12.00 -47.03 -24.16
N LYS A 84 11.09 -47.27 -23.19
CA LYS A 84 10.66 -48.64 -22.82
C LYS A 84 9.80 -49.29 -23.89
N ASP A 85 8.91 -48.53 -24.52
CA ASP A 85 8.02 -49.03 -25.58
C ASP A 85 8.78 -49.36 -26.89
N ARG A 86 10.04 -48.93 -27.03
CA ARG A 86 10.93 -49.27 -28.17
C ARG A 86 11.80 -50.51 -27.97
N GLU A 87 11.95 -50.99 -26.73
CA GLU A 87 12.80 -52.15 -26.40
C GLU A 87 12.04 -53.48 -26.36
N ASP A 88 10.70 -53.47 -26.41
CA ASP A 88 9.79 -54.64 -26.54
C ASP A 88 9.39 -54.95 -28.01
#